data_AF-A0A0D5ZCG5-F1
#
_entry.id   AF-A0A0D5ZCG5-F1
#
_cell.length_a   1.000
_cell.length_b   1.000
_cell.length_c   1.000
_cell.angle_alpha   90.00
_cell.angle_beta   90.00
_cell.angle_gamma   90.00
#
_symmetry.space_group_name_H-M   'P 1'
#
loop_
_entity.id
_entity.type
_entity.pdbx_description
1 polymer ?
#
loop_
_entity_poly.entity_id
_entity_poly.type
_entity_poly.pdbx_seq_one_letter_code
_entity_poly.pdbx_strand_id
1 'polypeptide(L)'
;MLSLILSVIFTSILILDMRLHSREDKDERWDLIMQRPLTIAFLLLIIGYSAMNLLDIFLKFSFSAYRNGIDIIFTGVLVIYIIVLIIEKRKYS
;
A
#
# COMPACT_ATOMS: atom_id res chain seq x y z
N MET A 1 -8.99 9.01 -16.51
CA MET A 1 -7.96 8.08 -17.03
C MET A 1 -7.00 7.64 -15.93
N LEU A 2 -6.36 8.56 -15.20
CA LEU A 2 -5.52 8.24 -14.03
C LEU A 2 -6.22 7.39 -12.97
N SER A 3 -7.44 7.76 -12.58
CA SER A 3 -8.26 6.99 -11.62
C SER A 3 -8.48 5.54 -12.03
N LEU A 4 -8.65 5.29 -13.32
CA LEU A 4 -8.88 3.95 -13.88
C LEU A 4 -7.59 3.11 -13.84
N ILE A 5 -6.44 3.74 -14.14
CA ILE A 5 -5.12 3.10 -14.02
C ILE A 5 -4.82 2.73 -12.56
N LEU A 6 -5.02 3.66 -11.62
CA LEU A 6 -4.81 3.40 -10.19
C LEU A 6 -5.74 2.28 -9.69
N SER A 7 -7.01 2.27 -10.11
CA SER A 7 -7.93 1.19 -9.77
C SER A 7 -7.46 -0.17 -10.29
N VAL A 8 -6.96 -0.25 -11.53
CA VAL A 8 -6.43 -1.50 -12.10
C VAL A 8 -5.22 -1.99 -11.32
N ILE A 9 -4.31 -1.09 -10.95
CA ILE A 9 -3.12 -1.41 -10.14
C ILE A 9 -3.56 -1.93 -8.77
N PHE A 10 -4.50 -1.24 -8.12
CA PHE A 10 -5.02 -1.60 -6.81
C PHE A 10 -5.66 -3.00 -6.82
N THR A 11 -6.54 -3.26 -7.79
CA THR A 11 -7.18 -4.58 -7.95
C THR A 11 -6.16 -5.67 -8.24
N SER A 12 -5.17 -5.41 -9.10
CA SER A 12 -4.13 -6.40 -9.42
C SER A 12 -3.30 -6.77 -8.20
N ILE A 13 -2.96 -5.79 -7.37
CA ILE A 13 -2.21 -6.01 -6.14
C ILE A 13 -3.04 -6.78 -5.11
N LEU A 14 -4.33 -6.46 -4.94
CA LEU A 14 -5.20 -7.23 -4.06
C LEU A 14 -5.31 -8.70 -4.50
N ILE A 15 -5.39 -8.96 -5.80
CA ILE A 15 -5.41 -10.33 -6.33
C ILE A 15 -4.09 -11.05 -6.01
N LEU A 16 -2.94 -10.37 -6.11
CA LEU A 16 -1.64 -10.94 -5.73
C LEU A 16 -1.59 -11.25 -4.23
N ASP A 17 -2.04 -10.32 -3.39
CA ASP A 17 -2.08 -10.50 -1.94
C ASP A 17 -2.97 -11.69 -1.54
N MET A 18 -4.19 -11.76 -2.09
CA MET A 18 -5.09 -12.90 -1.89
C MET A 18 -4.47 -14.23 -2.34
N ARG A 19 -3.77 -14.25 -3.49
CA ARG A 19 -3.10 -15.47 -3.98
C ARG A 19 -1.94 -15.90 -3.10
N LEU A 20 -1.21 -14.95 -2.51
CA LEU A 20 -0.15 -15.25 -1.56
C LEU A 20 -0.78 -15.83 -0.29
N HIS A 21 -1.79 -15.16 0.26
CA HIS A 21 -2.47 -15.57 1.49
C HIS A 21 -3.18 -16.93 1.39
N SER A 22 -3.71 -17.30 0.21
CA SER A 22 -4.40 -18.58 0.01
C SER A 22 -3.47 -19.79 -0.14
N ARG A 23 -2.16 -19.59 -0.31
CA ARG A 23 -1.19 -20.68 -0.57
C ARG A 23 -0.39 -21.10 0.66
N GLU A 24 -0.47 -20.36 1.75
CA GLU A 24 0.23 -20.66 3.00
C GLU A 24 -0.78 -21.13 4.05
N ASP A 25 -0.47 -22.26 4.69
CA ASP A 25 -1.12 -22.62 5.94
C ASP A 25 -0.81 -21.53 6.96
N LYS A 26 -1.83 -21.11 7.73
CA LYS A 26 -1.79 -19.96 8.66
C LYS A 26 -0.95 -20.27 9.89
N ASP A 27 0.33 -20.50 9.67
CA ASP A 27 1.32 -20.76 10.71
C ASP A 27 1.88 -19.44 11.26
N GLU A 28 2.44 -19.48 12.47
CA GLU A 28 3.13 -18.34 13.11
C GLU A 28 4.21 -17.69 12.21
N ARG A 29 4.74 -18.46 11.25
CA ARG A 29 5.71 -17.99 10.24
C ARG A 29 5.09 -16.97 9.28
N TRP A 30 3.82 -17.11 8.93
CA TRP A 30 3.12 -16.16 8.06
C TRP A 30 2.86 -14.83 8.77
N ASP A 31 2.54 -14.86 10.06
CA ASP A 31 2.40 -13.65 10.86
C ASP A 31 3.71 -12.86 10.94
N LEU A 32 4.85 -13.55 11.04
CA LEU A 32 6.18 -12.93 10.98
C LEU A 32 6.48 -12.31 9.60
N ILE A 33 6.09 -12.97 8.52
CA ILE A 33 6.24 -12.47 7.15
C ILE A 33 5.38 -11.21 6.94
N MET A 34 4.18 -11.17 7.51
CA MET A 34 3.21 -10.09 7.31
C MET A 34 3.42 -8.86 8.18
N GLN A 35 3.94 -9.01 9.41
CA GLN A 35 4.09 -7.89 10.35
C GLN A 35 4.92 -6.73 9.80
N ARG A 36 6.08 -7.03 9.18
CA ARG A 36 7.01 -6.01 8.71
C ARG A 36 6.48 -5.24 7.49
N PRO A 37 5.96 -5.87 6.42
CA PRO A 37 5.28 -5.18 5.33
C PRO A 37 4.12 -4.31 5.81
N LEU A 38 3.27 -4.82 6.71
CA LEU A 38 2.13 -4.08 7.24
C LEU A 38 2.56 -2.86 8.05
N THR A 39 3.56 -3.01 8.91
CA THR A 39 4.09 -1.90 9.73
C THR A 39 4.65 -0.78 8.86
N ILE A 40 5.44 -1.13 7.84
CA ILE A 40 6.00 -0.15 6.90
C ILE A 40 4.88 0.53 6.12
N ALA A 41 3.93 -0.23 5.60
CA ALA A 41 2.79 0.31 4.86
C ALA A 41 1.97 1.29 5.71
N PHE A 42 1.65 0.92 6.95
CA PHE A 42 0.90 1.75 7.87
C PHE A 42 1.63 3.06 8.19
N LEU A 43 2.94 3.00 8.47
CA LEU A 43 3.77 4.19 8.70
C LEU A 43 3.79 5.11 7.48
N LEU A 44 3.96 4.56 6.28
CA LEU A 44 3.98 5.34 5.05
C LEU A 44 2.62 5.99 4.74
N LEU A 45 1.50 5.31 5.05
CA LEU A 45 0.16 5.92 4.92
C LEU A 45 0.01 7.11 5.87
N ILE A 46 0.42 6.97 7.14
CA ILE A 46 0.34 8.07 8.12
C ILE A 46 1.19 9.25 7.65
N ILE A 47 2.43 9.00 7.22
CA ILE A 47 3.34 10.05 6.75
C ILE A 47 2.78 10.70 5.50
N GLY A 48 2.34 9.91 4.50
CA GLY A 48 1.80 10.42 3.24
C GLY A 48 0.54 11.26 3.46
N TYR A 49 -0.39 10.78 4.27
CA TYR A 49 -1.62 11.51 4.62
C TYR A 49 -1.31 12.81 5.35
N SER A 50 -0.41 12.76 6.34
CA SER A 50 -0.01 13.97 7.10
C SER A 50 0.68 14.99 6.20
N ALA A 51 1.56 14.53 5.30
CA ALA A 51 2.21 15.39 4.32
C ALA A 51 1.20 16.04 3.36
N MET A 52 0.19 15.30 2.88
CA MET A 52 -0.87 15.87 2.04
C MET A 52 -1.67 16.95 2.76
N ASN A 53 -2.03 16.73 4.02
CA ASN A 53 -2.74 17.74 4.81
C ASN A 53 -1.90 18.99 5.05
N LEU A 54 -0.61 18.82 5.35
CA LEU A 54 0.31 19.96 5.49
C LEU A 54 0.43 20.73 4.17
N LEU A 55 0.60 20.03 3.04
CA LEU A 55 0.68 20.65 1.72
C LEU A 55 -0.62 21.36 1.34
N ASP A 56 -1.78 20.81 1.70
CA ASP A 56 -3.08 21.42 1.41
C ASP A 56 -3.27 22.77 2.10
N ILE A 57 -2.71 22.94 3.31
CA ILE A 57 -2.74 24.24 4.01
C ILE A 57 -2.05 25.34 3.19
N PHE A 58 -0.94 25.02 2.52
CA PHE A 58 -0.15 25.99 1.76
C PHE A 58 -0.61 26.13 0.30
N LEU A 59 -0.95 25.01 -0.34
CA LEU A 59 -1.25 24.94 -1.77
C LEU A 59 -2.75 25.03 -2.07
N LYS A 60 -3.62 24.85 -1.07
CA LYS A 60 -5.09 24.92 -1.16
C LYS A 60 -5.60 24.09 -2.33
N PHE A 61 -5.42 22.77 -2.24
CA PHE A 61 -5.78 21.88 -3.32
C PHE A 61 -7.29 21.91 -3.58
N SER A 62 -7.66 21.78 -4.85
CA SER A 62 -9.04 21.43 -5.18
C SER A 62 -9.35 20.03 -4.65
N PHE A 63 -10.62 19.76 -4.36
CA PHE A 63 -11.07 18.42 -3.93
C PHE A 63 -10.57 17.31 -4.88
N SER A 64 -10.59 17.55 -6.20
CA SER A 64 -10.09 16.58 -7.17
C SER A 64 -8.59 16.35 -7.06
N ALA A 65 -7.79 17.39 -6.82
CA ALA A 65 -6.34 17.26 -6.68
C ALA A 65 -5.98 16.55 -5.37
N TYR A 66 -6.65 16.90 -4.28
CA TYR A 66 -6.48 16.23 -2.99
C TYR A 66 -6.81 14.73 -3.10
N ARG A 67 -7.98 14.39 -3.66
CA ARG A 67 -8.39 13.00 -3.89
C ARG A 67 -7.35 12.23 -4.71
N ASN A 68 -6.89 12.79 -5.83
CA ASN A 68 -5.88 12.15 -6.66
C ASN A 68 -4.56 11.93 -5.89
N GLY A 69 -4.15 12.89 -5.05
CA GLY A 69 -2.97 12.75 -4.21
C GLY A 69 -3.10 11.61 -3.20
N ILE A 70 -4.26 11.47 -2.56
CA ILE A 70 -4.55 10.34 -1.66
C ILE A 70 -4.54 9.01 -2.43
N ASP A 71 -5.18 8.95 -3.60
CA ASP A 71 -5.18 7.73 -4.44
C ASP A 71 -3.75 7.31 -4.83
N ILE A 72 -2.88 8.29 -5.13
CA ILE A 72 -1.45 8.07 -5.41
C ILE A 72 -0.71 7.52 -4.19
N ILE A 73 -0.95 8.09 -3.00
CA ILE A 73 -0.33 7.63 -1.75
C ILE A 73 -0.73 6.19 -1.45
N PHE A 74 -2.03 5.89 -1.48
CA PHE A 74 -2.52 4.54 -1.23
C PHE A 74 -1.94 3.54 -2.22
N THR A 75 -1.94 3.88 -3.52
CA THR A 75 -1.39 2.99 -4.55
C THR A 75 0.11 2.78 -4.37
N GLY A 76 0.86 3.86 -4.10
CA GLY A 76 2.31 3.78 -3.87
C GLY A 76 2.67 2.94 -2.66
N VAL A 77 1.94 3.11 -1.55
CA VAL A 77 2.13 2.28 -0.36
C VAL A 77 1.81 0.81 -0.63
N LEU A 78 0.72 0.54 -1.37
CA LEU A 78 0.33 -0.81 -1.71
C LEU A 78 1.40 -1.52 -2.57
N VAL A 79 2.04 -0.79 -3.49
CA VAL A 79 3.18 -1.30 -4.27
C VAL A 79 4.37 -1.62 -3.35
N ILE A 80 4.73 -0.71 -2.45
CA ILE A 80 5.82 -0.93 -1.48
C ILE A 80 5.51 -2.13 -0.58
N TYR A 81 4.27 -2.23 -0.08
CA TYR A 81 3.79 -3.34 0.72
C TYR A 81 4.06 -4.69 0.04
N ILE A 82 3.66 -4.85 -1.22
CA ILE A 82 3.88 -6.10 -1.97
C ILE A 82 5.37 -6.37 -2.19
N ILE A 83 6.17 -5.35 -2.49
CA ILE A 83 7.61 -5.53 -2.67
C ILE A 83 8.23 -6.06 -1.38
N VAL A 84 7.92 -5.44 -0.23
CA VAL A 84 8.42 -5.89 1.08
C VAL A 84 7.88 -7.27 1.42
N LEU A 85 6.61 -7.54 1.14
CA LEU A 85 5.99 -8.86 1.36
C LEU A 85 6.71 -9.96 0.59
N ILE A 86 7.03 -9.73 -0.69
CA ILE A 86 7.80 -10.68 -1.50
C ILE A 86 9.21 -10.87 -0.96
N ILE A 87 9.87 -9.80 -0.49
CA ILE A 87 11.21 -9.87 0.11
C ILE A 87 11.18 -10.69 1.40
N GLU A 88 10.24 -10.41 2.32
CA GLU A 88 10.11 -11.16 3.57
C GLU A 88 9.73 -12.61 3.31
N LYS A 89 8.80 -12.87 2.38
CA LYS A 89 8.46 -14.23 1.97
C LYS A 89 9.67 -15.01 1.46
N ARG A 90 10.55 -14.39 0.66
CA ARG A 90 11.80 -15.04 0.21
C ARG A 90 12.79 -15.31 1.33
N LYS A 91 12.82 -14.46 2.35
CA LYS A 91 13.70 -14.61 3.51
C LYS A 91 13.25 -15.75 4.42
N TYR A 92 11.94 -15.94 4.53
CA TYR A 92 11.31 -16.95 5.36
C TYR A 92 10.78 -18.14 4.55
N SER A 93 11.18 -18.33 3.29
CA SER A 93 10.96 -19.57 2.53
C SER A 93 12.18 -20.45 2.63
#